data_AF-B2TM84-F1
#
_entry.id   AF-B2TM84-F1
#
_cell.length_a   1.000
_cell.length_b   1.000
_cell.length_c   1.000
_cell.angle_alpha   90.00
_cell.angle_beta   90.00
_cell.angle_gamma   90.00
#
_symmetry.space_group_name_H-M   'P 1'
#
loop_
_entity.id
_entity.type
_entity.pdbx_description
1 polymer ?
#
loop_
_entity_poly.entity_id
_entity_poly.type
_entity_poly.pdbx_seq_one_letter_code
_entity_poly.pdbx_strand_id
1 'polypeptide(L)'
;MSINHKKSNNEVKDYMKNVGCARGEGKPFKFAKEMIDKATEEIKARNKEKINAIWLETSGCFGEVISLLNSEMPDLPFVLKNLVNMTFFGSICGDQGEKAYERILDTLNSDKEYILLVCGAIPINADGLYTVLATYQGRKITAMELVKQAAQKAKYIISIGTCACYGGPTAAKPNVSQALSVKEYLMRNDIINIPGCPANPVWTLGTVGYLINYGTIDLDEEGRPVAFYGKTIHEICPKRKFFDKGIFAKKLGNPECLYELGCKGPITKVYCPISRWNQSDNWPIGDRTPCIGCARKGFPDAMEPFTKYEGGQ
;
A
#
# COMPACT_ATOMS: atom_id res chain seq x y z
N MET A 1 3.77 1.32 30.64
CA MET A 1 2.37 1.57 31.01
C MET A 1 1.49 0.90 29.97
N SER A 2 0.75 -0.14 30.37
CA SER A 2 -0.13 -0.92 29.48
C SER A 2 -1.24 -0.05 28.91
N ILE A 3 -1.09 0.38 27.66
CA ILE A 3 -2.19 0.95 26.90
C ILE A 3 -3.15 -0.19 26.60
N ASN A 4 -4.41 0.00 26.97
CA ASN A 4 -5.47 -1.00 26.99
C ASN A 4 -5.74 -1.59 25.58
N HIS A 5 -5.04 -2.66 25.21
CA HIS A 5 -5.22 -3.40 23.95
C HIS A 5 -6.66 -3.85 23.65
N LYS A 6 -7.54 -3.90 24.66
CA LYS A 6 -8.96 -4.26 24.50
C LYS A 6 -9.85 -3.12 23.99
N LYS A 7 -9.48 -1.85 24.19
CA LYS A 7 -10.29 -0.70 23.70
C LYS A 7 -10.12 -0.47 22.19
N SER A 8 -8.89 -0.63 21.67
CA SER A 8 -8.58 -0.41 20.24
C SER A 8 -9.34 -1.35 19.30
N ASN A 9 -9.50 -2.63 19.69
CA ASN A 9 -10.18 -3.62 18.85
C ASN A 9 -11.69 -3.39 18.76
N ASN A 10 -12.31 -2.76 19.77
CA ASN A 10 -13.75 -2.48 19.74
C ASN A 10 -14.06 -1.23 18.90
N GLU A 11 -13.24 -0.18 18.96
CA GLU A 11 -13.41 1.03 18.13
C GLU A 11 -13.28 0.71 16.63
N VAL A 12 -12.29 -0.12 16.24
CA VAL A 12 -12.18 -0.58 14.85
C VAL A 12 -13.31 -1.52 14.47
N LYS A 13 -13.69 -2.48 15.32
CA LYS A 13 -14.81 -3.38 15.01
C LYS A 13 -16.13 -2.63 14.86
N ASP A 14 -16.38 -1.60 15.66
CA ASP A 14 -17.59 -0.78 15.55
C ASP A 14 -17.56 0.15 14.34
N TYR A 15 -16.39 0.70 13.99
CA TYR A 15 -16.21 1.41 12.73
C TYR A 15 -16.43 0.47 11.52
N MET A 16 -15.86 -0.75 11.54
CA MET A 16 -15.97 -1.76 10.48
C MET A 16 -17.38 -2.37 10.36
N LYS A 17 -18.09 -2.58 11.48
CA LYS A 17 -19.49 -3.05 11.50
C LYS A 17 -20.43 -2.07 10.81
N ASN A 18 -20.10 -0.79 10.82
CA ASN A 18 -20.87 0.29 10.20
C ASN A 18 -20.46 0.63 8.75
N VAL A 19 -19.55 -0.16 8.15
CA VAL A 19 -19.20 -0.11 6.70
C VAL A 19 -20.29 -0.82 5.88
N GLY A 20 -21.53 -0.38 6.11
CA GLY A 20 -22.72 -0.70 5.36
C GLY A 20 -22.83 0.17 4.11
N CYS A 21 -23.44 -0.42 3.09
CA CYS A 21 -23.67 0.06 1.72
C CYS A 21 -24.50 1.37 1.63
N ALA A 22 -24.02 2.46 2.22
CA ALA A 22 -24.55 3.79 2.02
C ALA A 22 -23.76 4.47 0.89
N ARG A 23 -24.48 4.94 -0.12
CA ARG A 23 -23.95 5.77 -1.21
C ARG A 23 -23.15 6.94 -0.60
N GLY A 24 -21.89 7.09 -1.01
CA GLY A 24 -21.24 8.41 -1.05
C GLY A 24 -20.72 9.04 0.26
N GLU A 25 -20.73 8.35 1.41
CA GLU A 25 -20.08 8.91 2.60
C GLU A 25 -18.66 8.35 2.71
N GLY A 26 -17.64 9.18 2.49
CA GLY A 26 -16.20 8.87 2.52
C GLY A 26 -15.68 8.37 3.89
N LYS A 27 -16.20 7.25 4.38
CA LYS A 27 -15.88 6.70 5.71
C LYS A 27 -14.41 6.28 5.83
N PRO A 28 -13.79 5.49 4.92
CA PRO A 28 -12.38 5.11 5.01
C PRO A 28 -11.44 6.30 4.96
N PHE A 29 -11.83 7.33 4.20
CA PHE A 29 -11.15 8.61 4.18
C PHE A 29 -11.26 9.32 5.54
N LYS A 30 -12.47 9.41 6.11
CA LYS A 30 -12.71 9.96 7.45
C LYS A 30 -11.92 9.22 8.52
N PHE A 31 -11.87 7.89 8.46
CA PHE A 31 -11.10 7.06 9.38
C PHE A 31 -9.60 7.31 9.26
N ALA A 32 -9.03 7.26 8.04
CA ALA A 32 -7.61 7.55 7.86
C ALA A 32 -7.26 8.95 8.37
N LYS A 33 -8.09 9.95 8.06
CA LYS A 33 -7.95 11.32 8.57
C LYS A 33 -8.00 11.38 10.09
N GLU A 34 -9.02 10.78 10.72
CA GLU A 34 -9.16 10.74 12.18
C GLU A 34 -7.94 10.09 12.86
N MET A 35 -7.40 9.01 12.28
CA MET A 35 -6.21 8.37 12.82
C MET A 35 -4.99 9.27 12.70
N ILE A 36 -4.81 9.94 11.57
CA ILE A 36 -3.66 10.84 11.37
C ILE A 36 -3.79 12.07 12.26
N ASP A 37 -4.96 12.71 12.33
CA ASP A 37 -5.23 13.87 13.18
C ASP A 37 -4.91 13.53 14.63
N LYS A 38 -5.47 12.43 15.15
CA LYS A 38 -5.19 11.94 16.51
C LYS A 38 -3.71 11.70 16.76
N ALA A 39 -3.00 11.08 15.82
CA ALA A 39 -1.56 10.84 15.96
C ALA A 39 -0.78 12.15 16.06
N THR A 40 -1.08 13.12 15.19
CA THR A 40 -0.39 14.41 15.19
C THR A 40 -0.72 15.27 16.41
N GLU A 41 -1.95 15.21 16.90
CA GLU A 41 -2.36 15.87 18.15
C GLU A 41 -1.65 15.25 19.35
N GLU A 42 -1.58 13.92 19.45
CA GLU A 42 -0.85 13.26 20.53
C GLU A 42 0.65 13.55 20.51
N ILE A 43 1.28 13.60 19.33
CA ILE A 43 2.68 13.97 19.15
C ILE A 43 2.93 15.40 19.68
N LYS A 44 2.09 16.36 19.24
CA LYS A 44 2.19 17.77 19.66
C LYS A 44 1.90 17.96 21.14
N ALA A 45 0.80 17.40 21.64
CA ALA A 45 0.33 17.60 23.01
C ALA A 45 1.28 16.99 24.05
N ARG A 46 1.97 15.89 23.71
CA ARG A 46 2.88 15.19 24.62
C ARG A 46 4.35 15.50 24.37
N ASN A 47 4.66 16.42 23.44
CA ASN A 47 6.01 16.67 22.94
C ASN A 47 6.77 15.36 22.63
N LYS A 48 6.06 14.39 22.07
CA LYS A 48 6.59 13.05 21.79
C LYS A 48 7.54 13.14 20.60
N GLU A 49 8.69 12.50 20.68
CA GLU A 49 9.57 12.38 19.52
C GLU A 49 8.87 11.57 18.42
N LYS A 50 8.91 12.07 17.18
CA LYS A 50 8.36 11.37 16.01
C LYS A 50 9.21 10.13 15.73
N ILE A 51 8.56 9.00 15.47
CA ILE A 51 9.26 7.79 15.06
C ILE A 51 10.00 8.04 13.74
N ASN A 52 11.21 7.49 13.63
CA ASN A 52 11.98 7.57 12.39
C ASN A 52 11.29 6.74 11.29
N ALA A 53 11.47 7.14 10.04
CA ALA A 53 10.96 6.40 8.89
C ALA A 53 11.97 6.43 7.75
N ILE A 54 12.12 5.28 7.08
CA ILE A 54 12.92 5.11 5.87
C ILE A 54 11.99 4.63 4.77
N TRP A 55 11.95 5.34 3.64
CA TRP A 55 11.26 4.92 2.42
C TRP A 55 12.28 4.45 1.38
N LEU A 56 12.31 3.14 1.13
CA LEU A 56 13.16 2.52 0.11
C LEU A 56 12.36 2.19 -1.15
N GLU A 57 12.85 2.70 -2.27
CA GLU A 57 12.33 2.38 -3.60
C GLU A 57 13.25 1.36 -4.25
N THR A 58 12.73 0.16 -4.48
CA THR A 58 13.45 -0.98 -5.03
C THR A 58 13.09 -1.14 -6.51
N SER A 59 12.71 -2.33 -6.96
CA SER A 59 12.33 -2.53 -8.37
C SER A 59 10.83 -2.24 -8.57
N GLY A 60 10.52 -0.99 -8.93
CA GLY A 60 9.17 -0.49 -9.17
C GLY A 60 9.13 0.61 -10.23
N CYS A 61 7.97 1.26 -10.37
CA CYS A 61 7.70 2.24 -11.43
C CYS A 61 7.51 3.68 -10.94
N PHE A 62 7.90 3.99 -9.70
CA PHE A 62 7.67 5.29 -9.04
C PHE A 62 6.18 5.62 -8.76
N GLY A 63 5.24 4.79 -9.24
CA GLY A 63 3.79 5.04 -9.12
C GLY A 63 3.27 5.15 -7.69
N GLU A 64 3.87 4.45 -6.71
CA GLU A 64 3.48 4.58 -5.30
C GLU A 64 3.82 5.96 -4.73
N VAL A 65 4.94 6.56 -5.15
CA VAL A 65 5.34 7.90 -4.74
C VAL A 65 4.38 8.94 -5.31
N ILE A 66 4.06 8.84 -6.61
CA ILE A 66 3.06 9.71 -7.25
C ILE A 66 1.68 9.54 -6.59
N SER A 67 1.28 8.31 -6.27
CA SER A 67 0.03 8.05 -5.56
C SER A 67 0.01 8.73 -4.18
N LEU A 68 1.12 8.68 -3.45
CA LEU A 68 1.29 9.33 -2.16
C LEU A 68 1.25 10.87 -2.28
N LEU A 69 1.88 11.43 -3.31
CA LEU A 69 1.85 12.87 -3.62
C LEU A 69 0.44 13.38 -3.97
N ASN A 70 -0.44 12.52 -4.48
CA ASN A 70 -1.84 12.85 -4.76
C ASN A 70 -2.74 12.81 -3.52
N SER A 71 -2.18 12.58 -2.32
CA SER A 71 -2.91 12.77 -1.07
C SER A 71 -3.03 14.27 -0.78
N GLU A 72 -4.22 14.77 -0.40
CA GLU A 72 -4.33 16.16 0.10
C GLU A 72 -4.86 16.25 1.54
N MET A 73 -5.42 15.17 2.10
CA MET A 73 -5.97 15.19 3.46
C MET A 73 -5.64 13.90 4.26
N PRO A 74 -4.49 13.87 4.96
CA PRO A 74 -3.42 14.88 4.91
C PRO A 74 -2.64 14.80 3.60
N ASP A 75 -2.02 15.91 3.21
CA ASP A 75 -1.04 15.93 2.15
C ASP A 75 0.31 15.35 2.62
N LEU A 76 1.17 14.98 1.67
CA LEU A 76 2.49 14.45 2.00
C LEU A 76 3.34 15.46 2.82
N PRO A 77 3.39 16.77 2.51
CA PRO A 77 4.07 17.75 3.34
C PRO A 77 3.63 17.75 4.81
N PHE A 78 2.33 17.66 5.09
CA PHE A 78 1.80 17.57 6.45
C PHE A 78 2.31 16.31 7.15
N VAL A 79 2.28 15.16 6.47
CA VAL A 79 2.77 13.89 7.02
C VAL A 79 4.26 13.97 7.37
N LEU A 80 5.09 14.47 6.44
CA LEU A 80 6.54 14.61 6.64
C LEU A 80 6.85 15.58 7.80
N LYS A 81 6.07 16.66 7.93
CA LYS A 81 6.25 17.64 9.00
C LYS A 81 5.78 17.13 10.36
N ASN A 82 4.63 16.48 10.43
CA ASN A 82 3.90 16.26 11.69
C ASN A 82 3.81 14.80 12.15
N LEU A 83 3.87 13.82 11.25
CA LEU A 83 3.55 12.42 11.59
C LEU A 83 4.80 11.58 11.89
N VAL A 84 5.80 11.63 11.01
CA VAL A 84 7.04 10.86 11.13
C VAL A 84 8.27 11.75 11.01
N ASN A 85 9.41 11.26 11.49
CA ASN A 85 10.72 11.81 11.13
C ASN A 85 11.27 11.01 9.94
N MET A 86 10.99 11.46 8.72
CA MET A 86 11.49 10.77 7.51
C MET A 86 12.99 11.02 7.36
N THR A 87 13.81 10.04 7.73
CA THR A 87 15.28 10.17 7.69
C THR A 87 15.85 9.92 6.30
N PHE A 88 15.15 9.13 5.49
CA PHE A 88 15.48 8.93 4.09
C PHE A 88 14.22 8.66 3.27
N PHE A 89 14.13 9.28 2.09
CA PHE A 89 13.12 9.02 1.09
C PHE A 89 13.76 9.13 -0.29
N GLY A 90 13.86 8.01 -1.01
CA GLY A 90 14.63 7.91 -2.26
C GLY A 90 14.34 9.00 -3.30
N SER A 91 13.07 9.37 -3.47
CA SER A 91 12.61 10.36 -4.46
C SER A 91 12.74 11.82 -4.08
N ILE A 92 12.65 12.16 -2.79
CA ILE A 92 12.42 13.55 -2.33
C ILE A 92 13.42 14.00 -1.26
N CYS A 93 14.43 13.19 -0.93
CA CYS A 93 15.47 13.61 -0.01
C CYS A 93 16.31 14.76 -0.60
N GLY A 94 16.72 15.70 0.24
CA GLY A 94 17.61 16.79 -0.17
C GLY A 94 19.08 16.38 -0.29
N ASP A 95 19.48 15.33 0.42
CA ASP A 95 20.83 14.75 0.32
C ASP A 95 20.93 13.86 -0.94
N GLN A 96 22.15 13.72 -1.49
CA GLN A 96 22.42 12.91 -2.68
C GLN A 96 23.71 12.08 -2.55
N GLY A 97 23.84 11.04 -3.37
CA GLY A 97 25.03 10.18 -3.42
C GLY A 97 25.33 9.52 -2.08
N GLU A 98 26.62 9.45 -1.72
CA GLU A 98 27.07 8.81 -0.47
C GLU A 98 26.45 9.46 0.77
N LYS A 99 26.28 10.79 0.79
CA LYS A 99 25.66 11.50 1.92
C LYS A 99 24.22 11.05 2.18
N ALA A 100 23.46 10.77 1.13
CA ALA A 100 22.10 10.25 1.27
C ALA A 100 22.11 8.84 1.86
N TYR A 101 23.09 8.02 1.48
CA TYR A 101 23.27 6.69 2.04
C TYR A 101 23.74 6.73 3.49
N GLU A 102 24.60 7.68 3.86
CA GLU A 102 25.00 7.92 5.25
C GLU A 102 23.80 8.20 6.16
N ARG A 103 22.76 8.91 5.69
CA ARG A 103 21.50 9.08 6.46
C ARG A 103 20.80 7.77 6.78
N ILE A 104 20.84 6.83 5.83
CA ILE A 104 20.30 5.49 6.06
C ILE A 104 21.14 4.79 7.13
N LEU A 105 22.47 4.80 6.98
CA LEU A 105 23.39 4.19 7.96
C LEU A 105 23.23 4.78 9.36
N ASP A 106 23.13 6.11 9.48
CA ASP A 106 22.87 6.81 10.76
C ASP A 106 21.60 6.29 11.42
N THR A 107 20.54 6.07 10.64
CA THR A 107 19.27 5.55 11.16
C THR A 107 19.43 4.09 11.62
N LEU A 108 20.08 3.24 10.81
CA LEU A 108 20.29 1.81 11.11
C LEU A 108 21.23 1.57 12.31
N ASN A 109 22.17 2.48 12.53
CA ASN A 109 23.13 2.43 13.63
C ASN A 109 22.62 3.10 14.91
N SER A 110 21.55 3.90 14.84
CA SER A 110 20.92 4.49 16.02
C SER A 110 20.14 3.46 16.85
N ASP A 111 19.96 3.75 18.15
CA ASP A 111 19.08 2.99 19.03
C ASP A 111 17.60 3.41 18.93
N LYS A 112 17.28 4.33 18.00
CA LYS A 112 15.91 4.84 17.83
C LYS A 112 15.07 3.89 16.98
N GLU A 113 13.83 3.69 17.40
CA GLU A 113 12.87 2.92 16.61
C GLU A 113 12.58 3.60 15.26
N TYR A 114 12.43 2.81 14.20
CA TYR A 114 12.03 3.30 12.89
C TYR A 114 11.04 2.38 12.17
N ILE A 115 10.29 2.97 11.24
CA ILE A 115 9.43 2.29 10.28
C ILE A 115 10.22 2.11 8.98
N LEU A 116 10.27 0.89 8.46
CA LEU A 116 10.78 0.61 7.13
C LEU A 116 9.61 0.50 6.16
N LEU A 117 9.55 1.42 5.20
CA LEU A 117 8.59 1.39 4.09
C LEU A 117 9.34 0.95 2.83
N VAL A 118 8.88 -0.12 2.18
CA VAL A 118 9.49 -0.65 0.97
C VAL A 118 8.48 -0.61 -0.18
N CYS A 119 8.86 0.06 -1.26
CA CYS A 119 8.13 0.12 -2.52
C CYS A 119 8.91 -0.63 -3.59
N GLY A 120 8.24 -1.46 -4.38
CA GLY A 120 8.88 -2.30 -5.42
C GLY A 120 9.25 -3.71 -4.94
N ALA A 121 9.45 -4.61 -5.90
CA ALA A 121 9.87 -5.99 -5.65
C ALA A 121 11.40 -6.06 -5.43
N ILE A 122 11.88 -7.20 -4.92
CA ILE A 122 13.30 -7.43 -4.62
C ILE A 122 13.89 -8.43 -5.63
N PRO A 123 14.58 -7.97 -6.69
CA PRO A 123 15.40 -8.82 -7.55
C PRO A 123 16.52 -9.50 -6.76
N ILE A 124 16.64 -10.82 -6.90
CA ILE A 124 17.71 -11.60 -6.26
C ILE A 124 18.71 -12.20 -7.26
N ASN A 125 18.33 -12.31 -8.54
CA ASN A 125 19.25 -12.82 -9.56
C ASN A 125 20.44 -11.86 -9.77
N ALA A 126 21.55 -12.38 -10.30
CA ALA A 126 22.81 -11.64 -10.47
C ALA A 126 23.24 -10.92 -9.17
N ASP A 127 23.11 -11.60 -8.03
CA ASP A 127 23.42 -11.09 -6.69
C ASP A 127 22.71 -9.76 -6.36
N GLY A 128 21.50 -9.56 -6.89
CA GLY A 128 20.69 -8.36 -6.70
C GLY A 128 21.10 -7.15 -7.55
N LEU A 129 22.03 -7.30 -8.50
CA LEU A 129 22.55 -6.20 -9.33
C LEU A 129 21.50 -5.59 -10.28
N TYR A 130 20.35 -6.23 -10.47
CA TYR A 130 19.21 -5.65 -11.18
C TYR A 130 18.65 -4.40 -10.50
N THR A 131 18.93 -4.17 -9.21
CA THR A 131 18.54 -2.94 -8.51
C THR A 131 19.62 -2.53 -7.51
N VAL A 132 20.34 -1.46 -7.84
CA VAL A 132 21.33 -0.81 -6.99
C VAL A 132 20.74 0.49 -6.46
N LEU A 133 20.69 0.64 -5.14
CA LEU A 133 20.09 1.81 -4.47
C LEU A 133 21.11 2.91 -4.17
N ALA A 134 22.35 2.52 -3.94
CA ALA A 134 23.44 3.46 -3.70
C ALA A 134 24.77 2.89 -4.21
N THR A 135 25.72 3.79 -4.44
CA THR A 135 27.14 3.44 -4.47
C THR A 135 27.78 4.12 -3.27
N TYR A 136 28.47 3.35 -2.43
CA TYR A 136 29.13 3.86 -1.23
C TYR A 136 30.56 3.33 -1.17
N GLN A 137 31.54 4.23 -1.12
CA GLN A 137 32.97 3.91 -1.12
C GLN A 137 33.35 3.00 -2.30
N GLY A 138 32.79 3.30 -3.48
CA GLY A 138 33.00 2.52 -4.70
C GLY A 138 32.25 1.18 -4.76
N ARG A 139 31.53 0.78 -3.71
CA ARG A 139 30.74 -0.46 -3.66
C ARG A 139 29.27 -0.20 -4.01
N LYS A 140 28.71 -1.03 -4.89
CA LYS A 140 27.27 -1.04 -5.18
C LYS A 140 26.50 -1.65 -4.01
N ILE A 141 25.50 -0.93 -3.52
CA ILE A 141 24.57 -1.37 -2.48
C ILE A 141 23.27 -1.78 -3.17
N THR A 142 22.96 -3.07 -3.17
CA THR A 142 21.76 -3.59 -3.83
C THR A 142 20.51 -3.40 -2.97
N ALA A 143 19.34 -3.36 -3.60
CA ALA A 143 18.06 -3.37 -2.88
C ALA A 143 17.93 -4.60 -1.98
N MET A 144 18.39 -5.74 -2.47
CA MET A 144 18.48 -7.00 -1.74
C MET A 144 19.23 -6.80 -0.41
N GLU A 145 20.47 -6.31 -0.47
CA GLU A 145 21.30 -6.08 0.72
C GLU A 145 20.66 -5.07 1.68
N LEU A 146 20.26 -3.90 1.17
CA LEU A 146 19.82 -2.81 2.02
C LEU A 146 18.48 -3.11 2.72
N VAL A 147 17.53 -3.73 2.02
CA VAL A 147 16.25 -4.14 2.62
C VAL A 147 16.48 -5.18 3.71
N LYS A 148 17.38 -6.15 3.49
CA LYS A 148 17.73 -7.14 4.53
C LYS A 148 18.36 -6.52 5.75
N GLN A 149 19.29 -5.58 5.58
CA GLN A 149 19.92 -4.86 6.70
C GLN A 149 18.88 -4.00 7.45
N ALA A 150 18.10 -3.20 6.72
CA ALA A 150 17.11 -2.32 7.30
C ALA A 150 15.97 -3.07 8.00
N ALA A 151 15.64 -4.28 7.57
CA ALA A 151 14.58 -5.07 8.21
C ALA A 151 14.97 -5.62 9.60
N GLN A 152 16.26 -5.72 9.95
CA GLN A 152 16.70 -6.37 11.18
C GLN A 152 16.24 -5.64 12.45
N LYS A 153 16.27 -4.30 12.43
CA LYS A 153 15.93 -3.46 13.59
C LYS A 153 14.65 -2.64 13.41
N ALA A 154 13.99 -2.74 12.26
CA ALA A 154 12.76 -2.00 11.99
C ALA A 154 11.65 -2.42 12.97
N LYS A 155 10.98 -1.43 13.58
CA LYS A 155 9.84 -1.66 14.47
C LYS A 155 8.64 -2.20 13.68
N TYR A 156 8.40 -1.62 12.51
CA TYR A 156 7.39 -2.08 11.56
C TYR A 156 8.01 -2.12 10.15
N ILE A 157 7.65 -3.15 9.38
CA ILE A 157 8.00 -3.28 7.97
C ILE A 157 6.70 -3.22 7.17
N ILE A 158 6.60 -2.25 6.28
CA ILE A 158 5.42 -2.01 5.45
C ILE A 158 5.81 -2.15 3.98
N SER A 159 5.23 -3.13 3.30
CA SER A 159 5.33 -3.28 1.85
C SER A 159 4.22 -2.48 1.18
N ILE A 160 4.58 -1.58 0.27
CA ILE A 160 3.64 -0.68 -0.39
C ILE A 160 3.66 -0.96 -1.88
N GLY A 161 2.46 -1.15 -2.43
CA GLY A 161 2.27 -1.52 -3.81
C GLY A 161 2.40 -3.03 -4.04
N THR A 162 1.77 -3.50 -5.09
CA THR A 162 1.70 -4.93 -5.42
C THR A 162 3.05 -5.53 -5.75
N CYS A 163 4.01 -4.74 -6.26
CA CYS A 163 5.38 -5.20 -6.45
C CYS A 163 6.04 -5.61 -5.13
N ALA A 164 5.94 -4.77 -4.10
CA ALA A 164 6.53 -5.07 -2.79
C ALA A 164 5.76 -6.19 -2.07
N CYS A 165 4.44 -6.18 -2.16
CA CYS A 165 3.59 -7.14 -1.45
C CYS A 165 3.64 -8.55 -2.05
N TYR A 166 3.69 -8.67 -3.38
CA TYR A 166 3.48 -9.93 -4.11
C TYR A 166 4.39 -10.12 -5.34
N GLY A 167 5.40 -9.27 -5.54
CA GLY A 167 6.26 -9.28 -6.73
C GLY A 167 5.69 -8.45 -7.90
N GLY A 168 4.37 -8.52 -8.14
CA GLY A 168 3.66 -7.68 -9.10
C GLY A 168 4.19 -7.76 -10.54
N PRO A 169 4.01 -6.71 -11.36
CA PRO A 169 4.55 -6.66 -12.72
C PRO A 169 6.05 -6.95 -12.81
N THR A 170 6.84 -6.58 -11.80
CA THR A 170 8.29 -6.87 -11.77
C THR A 170 8.57 -8.37 -11.73
N ALA A 171 7.71 -9.15 -11.08
CA ALA A 171 7.82 -10.61 -10.95
C ALA A 171 6.93 -11.39 -11.93
N ALA A 172 6.27 -10.69 -12.87
CA ALA A 172 5.47 -11.31 -13.92
C ALA A 172 6.34 -12.20 -14.81
N LYS A 173 5.74 -13.21 -15.45
CA LYS A 173 6.47 -14.07 -16.39
C LYS A 173 7.16 -13.23 -17.48
N PRO A 174 8.43 -13.52 -17.82
CA PRO A 174 9.23 -14.68 -17.39
C PRO A 174 10.07 -14.48 -16.11
N ASN A 175 9.96 -13.36 -15.41
CA ASN A 175 10.69 -13.02 -14.17
C ASN A 175 12.21 -13.28 -14.22
N VAL A 176 12.90 -12.72 -15.23
CA VAL A 176 14.35 -12.92 -15.44
C VAL A 176 15.19 -12.48 -14.23
N SER A 177 14.73 -11.44 -13.52
CA SER A 177 15.40 -10.89 -12.33
C SER A 177 15.16 -11.71 -11.06
N GLN A 178 14.30 -12.74 -11.15
CA GLN A 178 13.81 -13.55 -10.02
C GLN A 178 13.27 -12.66 -8.89
N ALA A 179 12.58 -11.58 -9.23
CA ALA A 179 12.04 -10.65 -8.26
C ALA A 179 11.04 -11.35 -7.32
N LEU A 180 11.18 -11.06 -6.03
CA LEU A 180 10.34 -11.58 -4.95
C LEU A 180 9.59 -10.44 -4.25
N SER A 181 8.49 -10.77 -3.57
CA SER A 181 7.93 -9.86 -2.57
C SER A 181 8.91 -9.67 -1.40
N VAL A 182 8.75 -8.57 -0.65
CA VAL A 182 9.54 -8.32 0.58
C VAL A 182 9.34 -9.46 1.58
N LYS A 183 8.11 -9.98 1.67
CA LYS A 183 7.75 -11.12 2.52
C LYS A 183 8.53 -12.38 2.19
N GLU A 184 8.54 -12.77 0.91
CA GLU A 184 9.25 -13.95 0.43
C GLU A 184 10.76 -13.79 0.56
N TYR A 185 11.29 -12.61 0.21
CA TYR A 185 12.72 -12.32 0.31
C TYR A 185 13.25 -12.40 1.74
N LEU A 186 12.54 -11.78 2.70
CA LEU A 186 12.95 -11.74 4.10
C LEU A 186 12.56 -13.01 4.88
N MET A 187 11.73 -13.87 4.30
CA MET A 187 11.16 -15.06 4.97
C MET A 187 10.47 -14.71 6.30
N ARG A 188 9.71 -13.61 6.30
CA ARG A 188 9.06 -13.03 7.50
C ARG A 188 7.54 -12.99 7.34
N ASN A 189 6.81 -13.11 8.45
CA ASN A 189 5.34 -13.05 8.47
C ASN A 189 4.78 -11.81 9.16
N ASP A 190 5.64 -11.00 9.78
CA ASP A 190 5.31 -9.76 10.51
C ASP A 190 5.37 -8.51 9.61
N ILE A 191 5.23 -8.69 8.30
CA ILE A 191 5.23 -7.62 7.30
C ILE A 191 3.79 -7.20 7.00
N ILE A 192 3.54 -5.90 7.06
CA ILE A 192 2.24 -5.31 6.73
C ILE A 192 2.22 -5.02 5.23
N ASN A 193 1.23 -5.57 4.53
CA ASN A 193 1.10 -5.45 3.09
C ASN A 193 0.00 -4.44 2.72
N ILE A 194 0.35 -3.46 1.90
CA ILE A 194 -0.57 -2.47 1.34
C ILE A 194 -0.54 -2.60 -0.19
N PRO A 195 -1.18 -3.64 -0.76
CA PRO A 195 -1.15 -3.88 -2.20
C PRO A 195 -2.09 -2.94 -2.98
N GLY A 196 -1.80 -2.83 -4.27
CA GLY A 196 -2.39 -1.91 -5.23
C GLY A 196 -1.35 -1.58 -6.29
N CYS A 197 -1.76 -1.25 -7.51
CA CYS A 197 -0.83 -0.84 -8.56
C CYS A 197 -1.37 0.43 -9.26
N PRO A 198 -1.30 1.61 -8.60
CA PRO A 198 -0.67 1.84 -7.29
C PRO A 198 -1.57 1.54 -6.08
N ALA A 199 -1.03 1.55 -4.87
CA ALA A 199 -1.80 1.59 -3.62
C ALA A 199 -2.38 3.00 -3.42
N ASN A 200 -3.61 3.09 -2.91
CA ASN A 200 -4.24 4.38 -2.66
C ASN A 200 -3.57 5.08 -1.46
N PRO A 201 -3.31 6.41 -1.51
CA PRO A 201 -2.65 7.13 -0.45
C PRO A 201 -3.36 7.01 0.91
N VAL A 202 -4.69 6.93 0.92
CA VAL A 202 -5.50 6.79 2.14
C VAL A 202 -5.16 5.50 2.88
N TRP A 203 -4.91 4.40 2.17
CA TRP A 203 -4.58 3.12 2.78
C TRP A 203 -3.17 3.15 3.39
N THR A 204 -2.21 3.73 2.66
CA THR A 204 -0.82 3.88 3.11
C THR A 204 -0.73 4.77 4.34
N LEU A 205 -1.20 6.01 4.23
CA LEU A 205 -1.10 7.00 5.31
C LEU A 205 -1.97 6.63 6.50
N GLY A 206 -3.17 6.09 6.25
CA GLY A 206 -4.06 5.62 7.30
C GLY A 206 -3.45 4.46 8.11
N THR A 207 -2.74 3.54 7.45
CA THR A 207 -2.01 2.45 8.14
C THR A 207 -0.88 2.99 9.01
N VAL A 208 -0.07 3.91 8.50
CA VAL A 208 1.01 4.55 9.29
C VAL A 208 0.45 5.30 10.50
N GLY A 209 -0.61 6.11 10.30
CA GLY A 209 -1.28 6.81 11.39
C GLY A 209 -1.85 5.86 12.45
N TYR A 210 -2.44 4.75 12.02
CA TYR A 210 -2.97 3.73 12.95
C TYR A 210 -1.87 3.09 13.79
N LEU A 211 -0.74 2.71 13.18
CA LEU A 211 0.40 2.11 13.88
C LEU A 211 1.04 3.07 14.89
N ILE A 212 1.10 4.36 14.58
CA ILE A 212 1.65 5.38 15.49
C ILE A 212 0.76 5.56 16.73
N ASN A 213 -0.57 5.54 16.56
CA ASN A 213 -1.51 5.68 17.68
C ASN A 213 -1.58 4.43 18.56
N TYR A 214 -1.69 3.25 17.95
CA TYR A 214 -2.11 2.03 18.67
C TYR A 214 -1.03 0.95 18.75
N GLY A 215 0.04 1.07 17.95
CA GLY A 215 1.15 0.12 17.93
C GLY A 215 0.87 -1.23 17.28
N THR A 216 -0.34 -1.45 16.76
CA THR A 216 -0.76 -2.69 16.09
C THR A 216 -1.89 -2.36 15.11
N ILE A 217 -2.27 -3.27 14.22
CA ILE A 217 -3.42 -3.16 13.32
C ILE A 217 -3.94 -4.57 12.98
N ASP A 218 -5.26 -4.72 12.84
CA ASP A 218 -5.86 -6.00 12.43
C ASP A 218 -5.53 -6.30 10.97
N LEU A 219 -4.87 -7.44 10.73
CA LEU A 219 -4.48 -7.91 9.40
C LEU A 219 -5.29 -9.13 8.99
N ASP A 220 -5.53 -9.28 7.69
CA ASP A 220 -6.03 -10.52 7.11
C ASP A 220 -4.91 -11.56 6.92
N GLU A 221 -5.27 -12.74 6.40
CA GLU A 221 -4.35 -13.86 6.16
C GLU A 221 -3.20 -13.53 5.19
N GLU A 222 -3.36 -12.49 4.36
CA GLU A 222 -2.33 -12.02 3.42
C GLU A 222 -1.47 -10.88 4.02
N GLY A 223 -1.66 -10.55 5.30
CA GLY A 223 -0.95 -9.47 6.00
C GLY A 223 -1.47 -8.08 5.66
N ARG A 224 -2.70 -7.95 5.13
CA ARG A 224 -3.27 -6.66 4.73
C ARG A 224 -4.16 -6.07 5.80
N PRO A 225 -4.14 -4.75 6.05
CA PRO A 225 -5.07 -4.09 6.97
C PRO A 225 -6.54 -4.37 6.62
N VAL A 226 -7.27 -5.05 7.52
CA VAL A 226 -8.70 -5.35 7.33
C VAL A 226 -9.51 -4.06 7.08
N ALA A 227 -9.00 -2.94 7.61
CA ALA A 227 -9.58 -1.61 7.43
C ALA A 227 -9.69 -1.12 5.98
N PHE A 228 -8.87 -1.66 5.08
CA PHE A 228 -8.84 -1.26 3.67
C PHE A 228 -9.06 -2.44 2.71
N TYR A 229 -8.92 -3.67 3.22
CA TYR A 229 -8.93 -4.91 2.44
C TYR A 229 -9.93 -5.95 2.97
N GLY A 230 -10.89 -5.57 3.82
CA GLY A 230 -11.79 -6.53 4.50
C GLY A 230 -12.87 -7.18 3.60
N LYS A 231 -13.27 -6.52 2.52
CA LYS A 231 -14.32 -6.99 1.58
C LYS A 231 -13.84 -6.93 0.13
N THR A 232 -14.39 -7.80 -0.71
CA THR A 232 -14.21 -7.72 -2.15
C THR A 232 -14.89 -6.47 -2.71
N ILE A 233 -14.38 -5.94 -3.81
CA ILE A 233 -15.02 -4.85 -4.55
C ILE A 233 -16.48 -5.20 -4.86
N HIS A 234 -16.75 -6.45 -5.25
CA HIS A 234 -18.08 -6.89 -5.67
C HIS A 234 -19.13 -6.88 -4.54
N GLU A 235 -18.73 -7.19 -3.30
CA GLU A 235 -19.62 -7.12 -2.13
C GLU A 235 -20.13 -5.70 -1.86
N ILE A 236 -19.34 -4.69 -2.22
CA ILE A 236 -19.65 -3.27 -1.99
C ILE A 236 -19.81 -2.47 -3.30
N CYS A 237 -20.01 -3.17 -4.42
CA CYS A 237 -20.09 -2.52 -5.73
C CYS A 237 -21.49 -1.92 -5.95
N PRO A 238 -21.62 -0.63 -6.34
CA PRO A 238 -22.92 -0.01 -6.62
C PRO A 238 -23.64 -0.63 -7.83
N LYS A 239 -22.92 -1.36 -8.70
CA LYS A 239 -23.47 -2.10 -9.84
C LYS A 239 -23.94 -3.51 -9.47
N ARG A 240 -23.91 -3.91 -8.18
CA ARG A 240 -24.31 -5.26 -7.73
C ARG A 240 -25.74 -5.61 -8.16
N LYS A 241 -26.66 -4.65 -8.09
CA LYS A 241 -28.05 -4.79 -8.57
C LYS A 241 -28.19 -5.23 -10.04
N PHE A 242 -27.22 -4.90 -10.89
CA PHE A 242 -27.21 -5.33 -12.29
C PHE A 242 -26.75 -6.78 -12.40
N PHE A 243 -25.70 -7.15 -11.66
CA PHE A 243 -25.21 -8.53 -11.59
C PHE A 243 -26.29 -9.49 -11.09
N ASP A 244 -26.97 -9.16 -10.00
CA ASP A 244 -28.01 -10.02 -9.41
C ASP A 244 -29.21 -10.23 -10.33
N LYS A 245 -29.42 -9.34 -11.31
CA LYS A 245 -30.47 -9.44 -12.35
C LYS A 245 -29.98 -10.06 -13.66
N GLY A 246 -28.71 -10.47 -13.76
CA GLY A 246 -28.12 -10.96 -15.01
C GLY A 246 -27.99 -9.87 -16.09
N ILE A 247 -27.93 -8.60 -15.70
CA ILE A 247 -27.83 -7.47 -16.63
C ILE A 247 -26.36 -7.06 -16.75
N PHE A 248 -25.73 -7.42 -17.87
CA PHE A 248 -24.31 -7.21 -18.11
C PHE A 248 -24.06 -6.20 -19.22
N ALA A 249 -23.01 -5.41 -19.04
CA ALA A 249 -22.50 -4.48 -20.03
C ALA A 249 -21.95 -5.28 -21.22
N LYS A 250 -22.35 -4.90 -22.45
CA LYS A 250 -21.88 -5.55 -23.68
C LYS A 250 -20.62 -4.91 -24.28
N LYS A 251 -20.26 -3.71 -23.83
CA LYS A 251 -19.03 -3.01 -24.20
C LYS A 251 -18.56 -2.11 -23.06
N LEU A 252 -17.28 -1.71 -23.08
CA LEU A 252 -16.75 -0.71 -22.15
C LEU A 252 -17.53 0.61 -22.28
N GLY A 253 -17.66 1.35 -21.18
CA GLY A 253 -18.45 2.59 -21.16
C GLY A 253 -19.96 2.38 -20.93
N ASN A 254 -20.45 1.14 -20.91
CA ASN A 254 -21.85 0.86 -20.57
C ASN A 254 -22.10 0.96 -19.04
N PRO A 255 -23.28 1.43 -18.59
CA PRO A 255 -23.56 1.65 -17.18
C PRO A 255 -23.89 0.38 -16.37
N GLU A 256 -24.07 -0.77 -17.01
CA GLU A 256 -24.39 -2.07 -16.39
C GLU A 256 -23.16 -2.74 -15.73
N CYS A 257 -23.33 -3.97 -15.24
CA CYS A 257 -22.26 -4.76 -14.61
C CYS A 257 -21.20 -5.21 -15.64
N LEU A 258 -19.92 -5.01 -15.31
CA LEU A 258 -18.77 -5.31 -16.18
C LEU A 258 -18.23 -6.75 -16.03
N TYR A 259 -18.98 -7.65 -15.39
CA TYR A 259 -18.50 -9.01 -15.08
C TYR A 259 -18.12 -9.79 -16.34
N GLU A 260 -19.01 -9.82 -17.35
CA GLU A 260 -18.76 -10.49 -18.64
C GLU A 260 -17.58 -9.87 -19.41
N LEU A 261 -17.28 -8.59 -19.17
CA LEU A 261 -16.15 -7.88 -19.77
C LEU A 261 -14.83 -8.11 -19.04
N GLY A 262 -14.76 -9.03 -18.07
CA GLY A 262 -13.52 -9.45 -17.41
C GLY A 262 -13.27 -8.83 -16.03
N CYS A 263 -14.25 -8.16 -15.42
CA CYS A 263 -14.08 -7.50 -14.12
C CYS A 263 -13.71 -8.47 -13.00
N LYS A 264 -12.53 -8.28 -12.42
CA LYS A 264 -11.97 -9.05 -11.30
C LYS A 264 -12.44 -8.55 -9.92
N GLY A 265 -13.44 -7.67 -9.89
CA GLY A 265 -14.06 -7.17 -8.65
C GLY A 265 -14.53 -8.28 -7.68
N PRO A 266 -15.08 -9.42 -8.14
CA PRO A 266 -15.51 -10.52 -7.27
C PRO A 266 -14.42 -11.20 -6.46
N ILE A 267 -13.16 -11.12 -6.93
CA ILE A 267 -12.03 -11.78 -6.26
C ILE A 267 -11.04 -10.77 -5.67
N THR A 268 -11.26 -9.47 -5.86
CA THR A 268 -10.33 -8.41 -5.44
C THR A 268 -10.81 -7.74 -4.18
N LYS A 269 -10.14 -7.99 -3.06
CA LYS A 269 -10.37 -7.31 -1.79
C LYS A 269 -9.65 -5.98 -1.76
N VAL A 270 -10.40 -4.88 -1.84
CA VAL A 270 -9.90 -3.51 -1.70
C VAL A 270 -11.06 -2.52 -1.67
N TYR A 271 -10.93 -1.44 -0.91
CA TYR A 271 -11.99 -0.43 -0.74
C TYR A 271 -12.00 0.69 -1.79
N CYS A 272 -11.55 0.44 -3.03
CA CYS A 272 -11.72 1.40 -4.15
C CYS A 272 -13.16 1.96 -4.30
N PRO A 273 -14.24 1.16 -4.13
CA PRO A 273 -15.61 1.66 -4.23
C PRO A 273 -16.00 2.66 -3.15
N ILE A 274 -15.18 2.83 -2.10
CA ILE A 274 -15.45 3.72 -0.97
C ILE A 274 -14.37 4.80 -0.87
N SER A 275 -13.10 4.43 -0.97
CA SER A 275 -11.96 5.36 -0.93
C SER A 275 -11.90 6.29 -2.15
N ARG A 276 -12.39 5.82 -3.31
CA ARG A 276 -12.27 6.50 -4.60
C ARG A 276 -10.82 6.87 -4.93
N TRP A 277 -10.62 7.68 -5.96
CA TRP A 277 -9.30 8.10 -6.44
C TRP A 277 -9.27 9.59 -6.75
N ASN A 278 -8.12 10.22 -6.50
CA ASN A 278 -7.82 11.61 -6.87
C ASN A 278 -8.88 12.62 -6.38
N GLN A 279 -9.43 12.38 -5.19
CA GLN A 279 -10.47 13.22 -4.57
C GLN A 279 -11.70 13.46 -5.43
N SER A 280 -11.95 12.54 -6.34
CA SER A 280 -13.13 12.53 -7.19
C SER A 280 -14.02 11.36 -6.75
N ASP A 281 -15.25 11.33 -7.25
CA ASP A 281 -16.07 10.10 -7.15
C ASP A 281 -15.62 9.02 -8.14
N ASN A 282 -14.47 9.22 -8.83
CA ASN A 282 -13.98 8.34 -9.86
C ASN A 282 -13.15 7.18 -9.30
N TRP A 283 -13.24 6.04 -10.00
CA TRP A 283 -12.56 4.78 -9.75
C TRP A 283 -12.87 3.83 -10.93
N PRO A 284 -12.10 2.76 -11.18
CA PRO A 284 -12.19 1.98 -12.43
C PRO A 284 -13.61 1.58 -12.84
N ILE A 285 -14.36 0.89 -11.98
CA ILE A 285 -15.71 0.43 -12.31
C ILE A 285 -16.71 1.61 -12.36
N GLY A 286 -16.47 2.68 -11.61
CA GLY A 286 -17.25 3.93 -11.67
C GLY A 286 -17.14 4.57 -13.05
N ASP A 287 -15.93 4.58 -13.61
CA ASP A 287 -15.62 5.00 -14.97
C ASP A 287 -15.94 3.95 -16.04
N ARG A 288 -16.68 2.91 -15.65
CA ARG A 288 -17.18 1.87 -16.55
C ARG A 288 -16.06 1.09 -17.26
N THR A 289 -14.91 0.95 -16.59
CA THR A 289 -13.83 0.03 -16.95
C THR A 289 -13.67 -1.10 -15.91
N PRO A 290 -13.46 -2.37 -16.34
CA PRO A 290 -13.33 -3.50 -15.43
C PRO A 290 -12.23 -3.30 -14.38
N CYS A 291 -12.46 -3.78 -13.16
CA CYS A 291 -11.35 -3.95 -12.21
C CYS A 291 -10.41 -5.03 -12.76
N ILE A 292 -9.11 -4.71 -12.82
CA ILE A 292 -8.07 -5.63 -13.29
C ILE A 292 -7.44 -6.47 -12.16
N GLY A 293 -7.90 -6.30 -10.92
CA GLY A 293 -7.40 -7.04 -9.76
C GLY A 293 -5.99 -6.63 -9.31
N CYS A 294 -5.61 -5.36 -9.49
CA CYS A 294 -4.25 -4.89 -9.22
C CYS A 294 -3.74 -5.11 -7.79
N ALA A 295 -4.62 -5.27 -6.80
CA ALA A 295 -4.27 -5.51 -5.39
C ALA A 295 -4.22 -7.02 -5.00
N ARG A 296 -4.19 -7.93 -5.99
CA ARG A 296 -4.21 -9.38 -5.76
C ARG A 296 -2.83 -10.02 -5.92
N LYS A 297 -2.57 -11.04 -5.11
CA LYS A 297 -1.49 -11.99 -5.38
C LYS A 297 -1.70 -12.63 -6.77
N GLY A 298 -0.64 -12.68 -7.56
CA GLY A 298 -0.66 -13.18 -8.93
C GLY A 298 -0.99 -12.13 -10.00
N PHE A 299 -1.33 -10.88 -9.64
CA PHE A 299 -1.37 -9.80 -10.63
C PHE A 299 0.05 -9.50 -11.16
N PRO A 300 0.26 -9.34 -12.48
CA PRO A 300 -0.75 -9.32 -13.53
C PRO A 300 -1.19 -10.70 -14.06
N ASP A 301 -0.28 -11.68 -14.16
CA ASP A 301 -0.48 -12.93 -14.92
C ASP A 301 -1.78 -13.69 -14.61
N ALA A 302 -2.14 -13.85 -13.34
CA ALA A 302 -3.33 -14.59 -12.91
C ALA A 302 -4.65 -13.82 -13.14
N MET A 303 -4.56 -12.54 -13.54
CA MET A 303 -5.70 -11.67 -13.83
C MET A 303 -5.94 -11.51 -15.34
N GLU A 304 -5.04 -12.02 -16.18
CA GLU A 304 -5.18 -12.00 -17.63
C GLU A 304 -6.18 -13.06 -18.14
N PRO A 305 -6.89 -12.78 -19.25
CA PRO A 305 -7.00 -11.47 -19.89
C PRO A 305 -7.81 -10.49 -19.01
N PHE A 306 -7.39 -9.22 -19.01
CA PHE A 306 -8.02 -8.16 -18.19
C PHE A 306 -9.42 -7.80 -18.69
N THR A 307 -9.57 -7.76 -20.01
CA THR A 307 -10.84 -7.52 -20.69
C THR A 307 -11.22 -8.73 -21.52
N LYS A 308 -12.52 -8.96 -21.67
CA LYS A 308 -13.08 -9.97 -22.58
C LYS A 308 -14.11 -9.30 -23.47
N TYR A 309 -14.06 -9.59 -24.76
CA TYR A 309 -15.11 -9.23 -25.71
C TYR A 309 -15.62 -10.51 -26.35
N GLU A 310 -16.93 -10.66 -26.51
CA GLU A 310 -17.48 -11.74 -27.32
C GLU A 310 -16.99 -11.54 -28.77
N GLY A 311 -16.18 -12.48 -29.28
CA GLY A 311 -15.66 -12.47 -30.66
C GLY A 311 -14.14 -12.33 -30.84
N GLY A 312 -13.35 -12.23 -29.77
CA GLY A 312 -11.88 -12.30 -29.87
C GLY A 312 -11.38 -13.70 -29.49
N GLN A 313 -10.75 -14.38 -30.45
CA GLN A 313 -10.05 -15.66 -30.28
C GLN A 313 -9.07 -15.66 -29.11
#